data_AF-U1I063-F1
#
_entry.id   AF-U1I063-F1
#
_cell.length_a   1.000
_cell.length_b   1.000
_cell.length_c   1.000
_cell.angle_alpha   90.00
_cell.angle_beta   90.00
_cell.angle_gamma   90.00
#
_symmetry.space_group_name_H-M   'P 1'
#
loop_
_entity.id
_entity.type
_entity.pdbx_description
1 polymer ?
#
loop_
_entity_poly.entity_id
_entity_poly.type
_entity_poly.pdbx_seq_one_letter_code
_entity_poly.pdbx_strand_id
1 'polypeptide(L)'
;MEPALLATLPAELICAILSSLASADDLLSMILASKQIYESFKSTRKSILLAVAQNSLGAHILADGLITVRYLKKRSDDSVFTTRRHPTPLDQNILKDRNDTSTSLRLPLTEWILFFQYQRVVEDFVHDYASRQLVKYGGPPLSTTELYRLRRAFYRYDTFQTINLLTMDMRGSERNMVVWPALLTEYATSPWEVEEVMCVHQYVIERLEEVLDQVETEYIESVVASTQATASLGGDPDETRWHSKGVATSSRDHPSHFYETDIEHDEDARSFFWTSEKRYQILNTEYLSTFGLRFLRRLFHLTDKRTRRAIVAENSGLLACTLADALLPSVNPFKQEKQDLEEGKPLDFEGDAPDKRNLGWLWANQYLPTPYYASPCDFDFRSWGYVFWDRPRLEYLNVIKEPCPRVDRNRSPQKRDRGREKSVEEKLREMNIIEERTDFQFY
;
A
#
# COMPACT_ATOMS: atom_id res chain seq x y z
N MET A 1 -48.08 19.83 3.01
CA MET A 1 -46.66 19.53 2.76
C MET A 1 -45.98 20.85 2.49
N GLU A 2 -45.28 21.40 3.49
CA GLU A 2 -44.55 22.66 3.31
C GLU A 2 -43.43 22.45 2.27
N PRO A 3 -43.32 23.32 1.24
CA PRO A 3 -42.19 23.27 0.33
C PRO A 3 -40.89 23.46 1.11
N ALA A 4 -39.88 22.65 0.79
CA ALA A 4 -38.64 22.50 1.55
C ALA A 4 -38.00 23.86 1.90
N LEU A 5 -38.04 24.19 3.19
CA LEU A 5 -37.52 25.42 3.82
C LEU A 5 -36.08 25.77 3.39
N LEU A 6 -35.30 24.75 3.00
CA LEU A 6 -33.92 24.92 2.58
C LEU A 6 -33.77 25.59 1.21
N ALA A 7 -34.71 25.36 0.28
CA ALA A 7 -34.68 26.00 -1.03
C ALA A 7 -35.06 27.49 -0.94
N THR A 8 -35.85 27.91 0.05
CA THR A 8 -36.18 29.32 0.21
C THR A 8 -35.05 30.19 0.77
N LEU A 9 -33.93 29.58 1.18
CA LEU A 9 -32.80 30.30 1.74
C LEU A 9 -32.03 31.11 0.66
N PRO A 10 -31.49 32.28 1.02
CA PRO A 10 -30.50 32.99 0.21
C PRO A 10 -29.31 32.10 -0.17
N ALA A 11 -28.72 32.35 -1.34
CA ALA A 11 -27.63 31.54 -1.89
C ALA A 11 -26.42 31.49 -0.94
N GLU A 12 -26.16 32.57 -0.21
CA GLU A 12 -25.09 32.70 0.77
C GLU A 12 -25.26 31.72 1.93
N LEU A 13 -26.49 31.58 2.45
CA LEU A 13 -26.79 30.62 3.51
C LEU A 13 -26.70 29.18 3.01
N ILE A 14 -27.15 28.92 1.78
CA ILE A 14 -26.98 27.61 1.14
C ILE A 14 -25.48 27.28 1.03
N CYS A 15 -24.66 28.21 0.55
CA CYS A 15 -23.22 27.99 0.42
C CYS A 15 -22.54 27.77 1.79
N ALA A 16 -22.97 28.47 2.84
CA ALA A 16 -22.48 28.27 4.20
C ALA A 16 -22.82 26.88 4.73
N ILE A 17 -24.07 26.42 4.53
CA ILE A 17 -24.51 25.06 4.90
C ILE A 17 -23.70 24.00 4.15
N LEU A 18 -23.55 24.15 2.82
CA LEU A 18 -22.78 23.20 2.02
C LEU A 18 -21.30 23.17 2.44
N SER A 19 -20.72 24.32 2.80
CA SER A 19 -19.34 24.42 3.27
C SER A 19 -19.12 23.83 4.67
N SER A 20 -20.18 23.65 5.47
CA SER A 20 -20.07 23.02 6.80
C SER A 20 -20.19 21.49 6.77
N LEU A 21 -20.47 20.88 5.62
CA LEU A 21 -20.58 19.43 5.52
C LEU A 21 -19.22 18.76 5.75
N ALA A 22 -19.24 17.62 6.44
CA ALA A 22 -18.05 16.85 6.78
C ALA A 22 -17.79 15.67 5.81
N SER A 23 -18.70 15.42 4.87
CA SER A 23 -18.61 14.32 3.91
C SER A 23 -18.96 14.77 2.49
N ALA A 24 -18.23 14.21 1.52
CA ALA A 24 -18.53 14.38 0.10
C ALA A 24 -19.86 13.71 -0.29
N ASP A 25 -20.28 12.67 0.42
CA ASP A 25 -21.52 11.95 0.17
C ASP A 25 -22.74 12.77 0.60
N ASP A 26 -22.62 13.48 1.72
CA ASP A 26 -23.63 14.44 2.17
C ASP A 26 -23.73 15.59 1.19
N LEU A 27 -22.59 16.11 0.72
CA LEU A 27 -22.54 17.17 -0.29
C LEU A 27 -23.25 16.71 -1.58
N LEU A 28 -22.93 15.52 -2.08
CA LEU A 28 -23.57 14.97 -3.27
C LEU A 28 -25.08 14.80 -3.07
N SER A 29 -25.50 14.24 -1.93
CA SER A 29 -26.91 14.04 -1.60
C SER A 29 -27.68 15.36 -1.56
N MET A 30 -27.11 16.39 -0.95
CA MET A 30 -27.70 17.73 -0.87
C MET A 30 -27.82 18.40 -2.24
N ILE A 31 -26.80 18.26 -3.08
CA ILE A 31 -26.78 18.79 -4.45
C ILE A 31 -27.86 18.11 -5.31
N LEU A 32 -28.02 16.80 -5.18
CA LEU A 32 -29.01 16.03 -5.95
C LEU A 32 -30.45 16.29 -5.48
N ALA A 33 -30.63 16.70 -4.21
CA ALA A 33 -31.95 16.91 -3.62
C ALA A 33 -32.67 18.17 -4.16
N SER A 34 -31.97 19.18 -4.69
CA SER A 34 -32.58 20.42 -5.16
C SER A 34 -31.79 21.13 -6.24
N LYS A 35 -32.49 21.53 -7.32
CA LYS A 35 -31.92 22.36 -8.41
C LYS A 35 -31.31 23.66 -7.88
N GLN A 36 -31.95 24.32 -6.92
CA GLN A 36 -31.44 25.58 -6.38
C GLN A 36 -30.15 25.38 -5.57
N ILE A 37 -30.07 24.30 -4.80
CA ILE A 37 -28.84 23.93 -4.09
C ILE A 37 -27.72 23.65 -5.09
N TYR A 38 -28.01 22.93 -6.18
CA TYR A 38 -27.05 22.70 -7.25
C TYR A 38 -26.56 24.00 -7.91
N GLU A 39 -27.44 24.95 -8.22
CA GLU A 39 -27.02 26.23 -8.82
C GLU A 39 -26.14 27.05 -7.86
N SER A 40 -26.48 27.10 -6.56
CA SER A 40 -25.65 27.71 -5.53
C SER A 40 -24.28 27.03 -5.40
N PHE A 41 -24.27 25.68 -5.44
CA PHE A 41 -23.03 24.92 -5.46
C PHE A 41 -22.19 25.24 -6.71
N LYS A 42 -22.81 25.27 -7.89
CA LYS A 42 -22.12 25.46 -9.17
C LYS A 42 -21.35 26.78 -9.23
N SER A 43 -21.91 27.84 -8.65
CA SER A 43 -21.27 29.17 -8.63
C SER A 43 -20.08 29.26 -7.68
N THR A 44 -20.10 28.54 -6.54
CA THR A 44 -19.06 28.59 -5.49
C THR A 44 -18.32 27.27 -5.28
N ARG A 45 -18.42 26.34 -6.23
CA ARG A 45 -18.00 24.93 -6.12
C ARG A 45 -16.63 24.72 -5.52
N LYS A 46 -15.64 25.53 -5.91
CA LYS A 46 -14.25 25.36 -5.45
C LYS A 46 -14.10 25.61 -3.96
N SER A 47 -14.77 26.65 -3.45
CA SER A 47 -14.77 26.98 -2.02
C SER A 47 -15.47 25.91 -1.21
N ILE A 48 -16.63 25.43 -1.69
CA ILE A 48 -17.38 24.37 -1.02
C ILE A 48 -16.59 23.06 -1.00
N LEU A 49 -16.02 22.63 -2.14
CA LEU A 49 -15.23 21.39 -2.20
C LEU A 49 -14.00 21.47 -1.29
N LEU A 50 -13.31 22.62 -1.25
CA LEU A 50 -12.20 22.83 -0.33
C LEU A 50 -12.65 22.74 1.13
N ALA A 51 -13.74 23.42 1.50
CA ALA A 51 -14.26 23.41 2.86
C ALA A 51 -14.68 22.00 3.30
N VAL A 52 -15.42 21.27 2.44
CA VAL A 52 -15.82 19.89 2.72
C VAL A 52 -14.61 18.97 2.86
N ALA A 53 -13.60 19.12 2.00
CA ALA A 53 -12.36 18.36 2.12
C ALA A 53 -11.62 18.66 3.43
N GLN A 54 -11.52 19.94 3.81
CA GLN A 54 -10.92 20.38 5.08
C GLN A 54 -11.69 19.86 6.29
N ASN A 55 -13.02 19.87 6.26
CA ASN A 55 -13.84 19.34 7.35
C ASN A 55 -13.69 17.81 7.49
N SER A 56 -13.56 17.10 6.37
CA SER A 56 -13.49 15.63 6.37
C SER A 56 -12.14 15.07 6.83
N LEU A 57 -11.03 15.73 6.48
CA LEU A 57 -9.67 15.24 6.72
C LEU A 57 -8.83 16.11 7.66
N GLY A 58 -9.16 17.39 7.80
CA GLY A 58 -8.28 18.40 8.41
C GLY A 58 -7.27 18.97 7.40
N ALA A 59 -6.78 20.18 7.68
CA ALA A 59 -5.97 20.97 6.73
C ALA A 59 -4.64 20.29 6.33
N HIS A 60 -4.01 19.60 7.26
CA HIS A 60 -2.70 18.98 7.04
C HIS A 60 -2.78 17.68 6.22
N ILE A 61 -3.79 16.82 6.46
CA ILE A 61 -4.01 15.61 5.65
C ILE A 61 -4.45 15.98 4.25
N LEU A 62 -5.21 17.06 4.10
CA LEU A 62 -5.61 17.56 2.79
C LEU A 62 -4.40 17.81 1.88
N ALA A 63 -3.32 18.41 2.41
CA ALA A 63 -2.10 18.62 1.63
C ALA A 63 -1.51 17.28 1.14
N ASP A 64 -1.38 16.29 2.04
CA ASP A 64 -0.86 14.97 1.69
C ASP A 64 -1.76 14.29 0.62
N GLY A 65 -3.08 14.34 0.78
CA GLY A 65 -4.01 13.75 -0.19
C GLY A 65 -4.04 14.43 -1.55
N LEU A 66 -3.89 15.76 -1.61
CA LEU A 66 -3.77 16.48 -2.87
C LEU A 66 -2.46 16.15 -3.60
N ILE A 67 -1.36 15.99 -2.86
CA ILE A 67 -0.09 15.52 -3.41
C ILE A 67 -0.25 14.12 -4.00
N THR A 68 -0.84 13.18 -3.26
CA THR A 68 -1.11 11.81 -3.75
C THR A 68 -1.90 11.84 -5.06
N VAL A 69 -2.99 12.61 -5.10
CA VAL A 69 -3.88 12.71 -6.27
C VAL A 69 -3.16 13.25 -7.51
N ARG A 70 -2.28 14.24 -7.34
CA ARG A 70 -1.46 14.77 -8.45
C ARG A 70 -0.52 13.72 -9.01
N TYR A 71 0.12 12.93 -8.15
CA TYR A 71 0.98 11.83 -8.58
C TYR A 71 0.20 10.69 -9.24
N LEU A 72 -0.97 10.32 -8.71
CA LEU A 72 -1.84 9.32 -9.33
C LEU A 72 -2.34 9.74 -10.71
N LYS A 73 -2.69 11.02 -10.88
CA LYS A 73 -3.08 11.57 -12.18
C LYS A 73 -1.93 11.50 -13.18
N LYS A 74 -0.73 11.93 -12.78
CA LYS A 74 0.49 11.84 -13.59
C LYS A 74 0.75 10.41 -14.05
N ARG A 75 0.60 9.43 -13.15
CA ARG A 75 0.71 8.00 -13.47
C ARG A 75 -0.34 7.52 -14.47
N SER A 76 -1.59 8.00 -14.39
CA SER A 76 -2.65 7.62 -15.32
C SER A 76 -2.49 8.24 -16.71
N ASP A 77 -1.97 9.46 -16.79
CA ASP A 77 -1.77 10.19 -18.05
C ASP A 77 -0.56 9.63 -18.82
N ASP A 78 0.45 9.13 -18.10
CA ASP A 78 1.59 8.43 -18.68
C ASP A 78 1.15 7.02 -19.12
N SER A 79 0.48 6.95 -20.28
CA SER A 79 0.07 5.71 -20.99
C SER A 79 1.23 4.77 -21.37
N VAL A 80 2.45 5.08 -20.93
CA VAL A 80 3.69 4.51 -21.43
C VAL A 80 4.71 4.43 -20.31
N PHE A 81 4.82 3.25 -19.67
CA PHE A 81 5.96 2.84 -18.83
C PHE A 81 7.32 2.83 -19.58
N THR A 82 7.38 3.29 -20.83
CA THR A 82 8.56 3.13 -21.69
C THR A 82 9.46 4.36 -21.82
N THR A 83 9.05 5.56 -21.39
CA THR A 83 9.90 6.76 -21.49
C THR A 83 10.38 7.25 -20.13
N ARG A 84 11.64 6.91 -19.85
CA ARG A 84 12.48 7.42 -18.74
C ARG A 84 12.19 8.89 -18.44
N ARG A 85 11.85 9.21 -17.19
CA ARG A 85 11.93 10.58 -16.69
C ARG A 85 12.72 10.61 -15.40
N HIS A 86 13.77 11.44 -15.39
CA HIS A 86 14.31 11.95 -14.14
C HIS A 86 13.21 12.72 -13.39
N PRO A 87 13.26 12.77 -12.03
CA PRO A 87 12.39 13.63 -11.27
C PRO A 87 12.39 15.02 -11.89
N THR A 88 11.22 15.49 -12.31
CA THR A 88 11.10 16.80 -12.93
C THR A 88 11.20 17.88 -11.84
N PRO A 89 11.65 19.10 -12.15
CA PRO A 89 11.56 20.22 -11.21
C PRO A 89 10.15 20.45 -10.63
N LEU A 90 9.11 20.00 -11.36
CA LEU A 90 7.73 19.99 -10.90
C LEU A 90 7.52 19.11 -9.66
N ASP A 91 8.22 17.98 -9.55
CA ASP A 91 8.11 17.05 -8.42
C ASP A 91 8.67 17.69 -7.13
N GLN A 92 9.74 18.49 -7.24
CA GLN A 92 10.26 19.28 -6.10
C GLN A 92 9.31 20.41 -5.69
N ASN A 93 8.64 21.06 -6.65
CA ASN A 93 7.69 22.13 -6.35
C ASN A 93 6.43 21.60 -5.66
N ILE A 94 5.91 20.43 -6.11
CA ILE A 94 4.74 19.79 -5.48
C ILE A 94 4.99 19.52 -3.99
N LEU A 95 6.20 19.10 -3.64
CA LEU A 95 6.56 18.80 -2.24
C LEU A 95 6.81 20.07 -1.42
N LYS A 96 7.41 21.11 -2.03
CA LYS A 96 7.59 22.43 -1.39
C LYS A 96 6.25 23.13 -1.11
N ASP A 97 5.25 22.90 -1.96
CA ASP A 97 3.91 23.48 -1.85
C ASP A 97 3.04 22.81 -0.77
N ARG A 98 3.54 21.80 -0.04
CA ARG A 98 2.79 21.09 1.01
C ARG A 98 2.19 22.03 2.07
N ASN A 99 2.86 23.15 2.34
CA ASN A 99 2.39 24.16 3.30
C ASN A 99 1.56 25.29 2.65
N ASP A 100 1.48 25.35 1.32
CA ASP A 100 0.77 26.41 0.61
C ASP A 100 -0.65 25.99 0.21
N THR A 101 -1.59 26.25 1.14
CA THR A 101 -3.03 26.04 0.92
C THR A 101 -3.63 26.90 -0.20
N SER A 102 -2.95 27.97 -0.63
CA SER A 102 -3.43 28.82 -1.73
C SER A 102 -3.42 28.09 -3.07
N THR A 103 -2.55 27.08 -3.23
CA THR A 103 -2.51 26.22 -4.42
C THR A 103 -3.74 25.31 -4.51
N SER A 104 -4.34 24.92 -3.39
CA SER A 104 -5.52 24.04 -3.33
C SER A 104 -6.77 24.68 -3.93
N LEU A 105 -6.94 26.01 -3.80
CA LEU A 105 -8.05 26.74 -4.41
C LEU A 105 -8.00 26.75 -5.96
N ARG A 106 -6.83 26.48 -6.55
CA ARG A 106 -6.63 26.54 -8.00
C ARG A 106 -6.91 25.22 -8.70
N LEU A 107 -7.16 24.15 -7.96
CA LEU A 107 -7.33 22.81 -8.53
C LEU A 107 -8.51 22.72 -9.51
N PRO A 108 -8.34 21.98 -10.63
CA PRO A 108 -9.44 21.67 -11.53
C PRO A 108 -10.43 20.71 -10.87
N LEU A 109 -11.70 20.75 -11.31
CA LEU A 109 -12.76 19.91 -10.74
C LEU A 109 -12.42 18.41 -10.82
N THR A 110 -11.74 17.98 -11.89
CA THR A 110 -11.32 16.59 -12.08
C THR A 110 -10.39 16.10 -10.96
N GLU A 111 -9.55 16.98 -10.40
CA GLU A 111 -8.66 16.63 -9.29
C GLU A 111 -9.43 16.53 -7.97
N TRP A 112 -10.43 17.37 -7.75
CA TRP A 112 -11.34 17.22 -6.61
C TRP A 112 -12.14 15.92 -6.66
N ILE A 113 -12.67 15.57 -7.84
CA ILE A 113 -13.37 14.29 -8.03
C ILE A 113 -12.42 13.13 -7.73
N LEU A 114 -11.21 13.18 -8.29
CA LEU A 114 -10.18 12.15 -8.09
C LEU A 114 -9.80 12.02 -6.61
N PHE A 115 -9.70 13.15 -5.91
CA PHE A 115 -9.43 13.23 -4.48
C PHE A 115 -10.53 12.57 -3.65
N PHE A 116 -11.81 12.93 -3.82
CA PHE A 116 -12.89 12.32 -3.04
C PHE A 116 -13.06 10.83 -3.33
N GLN A 117 -12.87 10.42 -4.59
CA GLN A 117 -12.85 8.99 -4.95
C GLN A 117 -11.70 8.26 -4.25
N TYR A 118 -10.52 8.87 -4.21
CA TYR A 118 -9.35 8.30 -3.58
C TYR A 118 -9.45 8.30 -2.04
N GLN A 119 -10.07 9.32 -1.45
CA GLN A 119 -10.36 9.36 -0.01
C GLN A 119 -11.14 8.12 0.42
N ARG A 120 -12.18 7.71 -0.33
CA ARG A 120 -12.91 6.46 -0.05
C ARG A 120 -12.01 5.22 -0.07
N VAL A 121 -10.98 5.19 -0.92
CA VAL A 121 -10.00 4.09 -0.93
C VAL A 121 -9.21 4.09 0.36
N VAL A 122 -8.70 5.25 0.79
CA VAL A 122 -7.96 5.39 2.04
C VAL A 122 -8.83 5.02 3.25
N GLU A 123 -10.09 5.48 3.32
CA GLU A 123 -11.00 5.14 4.42
C GLU A 123 -11.26 3.63 4.53
N ASP A 124 -11.37 2.90 3.41
CA ASP A 124 -11.54 1.45 3.44
C ASP A 124 -10.33 0.75 4.08
N PHE A 125 -9.11 1.18 3.74
CA PHE A 125 -7.88 0.65 4.34
C PHE A 125 -7.72 1.04 5.81
N VAL A 126 -8.05 2.28 6.16
CA VAL A 126 -8.04 2.75 7.55
C VAL A 126 -9.01 1.93 8.39
N HIS A 127 -10.21 1.67 7.87
CA HIS A 127 -11.21 0.84 8.54
C HIS A 127 -10.77 -0.62 8.68
N ASP A 128 -10.24 -1.25 7.62
CA ASP A 128 -9.72 -2.63 7.69
C ASP A 128 -8.54 -2.74 8.68
N TYR A 129 -7.59 -1.80 8.62
CA TYR A 129 -6.47 -1.72 9.57
C TYR A 129 -6.98 -1.62 11.01
N ALA A 130 -7.83 -0.64 11.30
CA ALA A 130 -8.37 -0.40 12.62
C ALA A 130 -9.14 -1.62 13.14
N SER A 131 -9.99 -2.22 12.30
CA SER A 131 -10.78 -3.40 12.68
C SER A 131 -9.89 -4.57 13.07
N ARG A 132 -8.83 -4.84 12.29
CA ARG A 132 -7.87 -5.92 12.60
C ARG A 132 -7.11 -5.66 13.90
N GLN A 133 -6.68 -4.42 14.12
CA GLN A 133 -5.97 -4.04 15.34
C GLN A 133 -6.89 -4.13 16.58
N LEU A 134 -8.14 -3.66 16.47
CA LEU A 134 -9.13 -3.74 17.56
C LEU A 134 -9.55 -5.19 17.86
N VAL A 135 -9.64 -6.07 16.86
CA VAL A 135 -9.90 -7.50 17.09
C VAL A 135 -8.72 -8.15 17.81
N LYS A 136 -7.49 -7.79 17.45
CA LYS A 136 -6.27 -8.41 18.00
C LYS A 136 -5.93 -7.91 19.40
N TYR A 137 -6.10 -6.62 19.67
CA TYR A 137 -5.64 -5.98 20.91
C TYR A 137 -6.77 -5.40 21.78
N GLY A 138 -8.00 -5.33 21.26
CA GLY A 138 -9.11 -4.68 21.93
C GLY A 138 -8.98 -3.16 22.01
N GLY A 139 -9.78 -2.54 22.88
CA GLY A 139 -9.74 -1.11 23.17
C GLY A 139 -10.94 -0.32 22.66
N PRO A 140 -10.99 0.98 22.98
CA PRO A 140 -12.08 1.86 22.57
C PRO A 140 -12.07 2.12 21.05
N PRO A 141 -13.15 2.70 20.48
CA PRO A 141 -13.14 3.24 19.13
C PRO A 141 -11.96 4.20 18.91
N LEU A 142 -11.53 4.35 17.65
CA LEU A 142 -10.43 5.26 17.32
C LEU A 142 -10.75 6.70 17.73
N SER A 143 -9.79 7.37 18.35
CA SER A 143 -9.89 8.82 18.57
C SER A 143 -9.63 9.59 17.27
N THR A 144 -10.02 10.86 17.23
CA THR A 144 -9.81 11.72 16.05
C THR A 144 -8.33 11.83 15.69
N THR A 145 -7.43 11.85 16.69
CA THR A 145 -5.98 11.87 16.47
C THR A 145 -5.49 10.57 15.82
N GLU A 146 -5.93 9.42 16.32
CA GLU A 146 -5.51 8.11 15.78
C GLU A 146 -5.95 7.96 14.32
N LEU A 147 -7.20 8.33 14.05
CA LEU A 147 -7.76 8.35 12.70
C LEU A 147 -6.97 9.28 11.77
N TYR A 148 -6.59 10.45 12.27
CA TYR A 148 -5.76 11.40 11.55
C TYR A 148 -4.40 10.78 11.19
N ARG A 149 -3.70 10.18 12.16
CA ARG A 149 -2.37 9.59 11.92
C ARG A 149 -2.42 8.47 10.90
N LEU A 150 -3.44 7.60 10.98
CA LEU A 150 -3.66 6.52 10.01
C LEU A 150 -3.89 7.08 8.60
N ARG A 151 -4.84 8.01 8.44
CA ARG A 151 -5.11 8.65 7.13
C ARG A 151 -3.85 9.26 6.54
N ARG A 152 -3.12 10.06 7.32
CA ARG A 152 -1.83 10.64 6.92
C ARG A 152 -0.86 9.57 6.43
N ALA A 153 -0.68 8.50 7.19
CA ALA A 153 0.23 7.42 6.86
C ALA A 153 -0.13 6.73 5.54
N PHE A 154 -1.42 6.44 5.30
CA PHE A 154 -1.88 5.83 4.05
C PHE A 154 -1.70 6.74 2.83
N TYR A 155 -2.01 8.04 2.93
CA TYR A 155 -1.75 8.99 1.84
C TYR A 155 -0.27 9.06 1.49
N ARG A 156 0.58 9.15 2.50
CA ARG A 156 2.02 9.23 2.29
C ARG A 156 2.59 7.93 1.76
N TYR A 157 2.14 6.79 2.27
CA TYR A 157 2.48 5.47 1.75
C TYR A 157 2.21 5.41 0.24
N ASP A 158 1.02 5.78 -0.22
CA ASP A 158 0.70 5.68 -1.64
C ASP A 158 1.42 6.73 -2.51
N THR A 159 1.67 7.93 -1.96
CA THR A 159 2.55 8.91 -2.60
C THR A 159 3.94 8.32 -2.80
N PHE A 160 4.51 7.69 -1.77
CA PHE A 160 5.81 7.05 -1.83
C PHE A 160 5.84 5.91 -2.83
N GLN A 161 4.84 5.04 -2.83
CA GLN A 161 4.76 3.95 -3.81
C GLN A 161 4.62 4.47 -5.24
N THR A 162 3.82 5.52 -5.45
CA THR A 162 3.66 6.12 -6.78
C THR A 162 4.94 6.78 -7.25
N ILE A 163 5.65 7.50 -6.38
CA ILE A 163 6.97 8.08 -6.70
C ILE A 163 7.96 6.96 -7.03
N ASN A 164 8.02 5.92 -6.20
CA ASN A 164 8.90 4.76 -6.42
C ASN A 164 8.63 4.17 -7.82
N LEU A 165 7.38 3.80 -8.11
CA LEU A 165 7.01 3.22 -9.39
C LEU A 165 7.30 4.11 -10.60
N LEU A 166 7.04 5.42 -10.52
CA LEU A 166 7.33 6.37 -11.60
C LEU A 166 8.82 6.50 -11.92
N THR A 167 9.68 6.00 -11.04
CA THR A 167 11.10 6.32 -11.05
C THR A 167 12.03 5.13 -11.02
N MET A 168 11.51 3.93 -10.75
CA MET A 168 12.26 2.70 -10.92
C MET A 168 12.72 2.56 -12.37
N ASP A 169 14.02 2.70 -12.60
CA ASP A 169 14.65 2.26 -13.82
C ASP A 169 14.83 0.74 -13.74
N MET A 170 14.03 0.01 -14.50
CA MET A 170 14.10 -1.46 -14.61
C MET A 170 15.49 -1.96 -15.10
N ARG A 171 16.42 -1.07 -15.49
CA ARG A 171 17.74 -1.43 -16.06
C ARG A 171 18.94 -1.17 -15.14
N GLY A 172 18.78 -1.17 -13.83
CA GLY A 172 19.90 -1.44 -12.90
C GLY A 172 20.99 -0.37 -12.82
N SER A 173 20.69 0.90 -13.12
CA SER A 173 21.64 1.99 -12.92
C SER A 173 21.75 2.34 -11.42
N GLU A 174 22.86 1.94 -10.78
CA GLU A 174 23.22 2.28 -9.39
C GLU A 174 23.09 3.78 -9.06
N ARG A 175 23.22 4.66 -10.05
CA ARG A 175 23.14 6.13 -9.86
C ARG A 175 21.78 6.64 -9.40
N ASN A 176 20.70 5.88 -9.59
CA ASN A 176 19.38 6.32 -9.14
C ASN A 176 19.22 6.19 -7.62
N MET A 177 19.98 5.31 -6.95
CA MET A 177 19.80 5.00 -5.52
C MET A 177 19.99 6.20 -4.57
N VAL A 178 20.70 7.26 -4.99
CA VAL A 178 21.09 8.39 -4.12
C VAL A 178 20.08 9.54 -4.12
N VAL A 179 19.29 9.73 -5.19
CA VAL A 179 18.35 10.87 -5.28
C VAL A 179 17.05 10.61 -4.51
N TRP A 180 16.66 9.33 -4.35
CA TRP A 180 15.41 8.94 -3.70
C TRP A 180 15.32 9.35 -2.25
N PRO A 181 16.31 9.03 -1.40
CA PRO A 181 16.11 9.25 0.03
C PRO A 181 16.02 10.74 0.33
N ALA A 182 16.72 11.61 -0.40
CA ALA A 182 16.58 13.05 -0.24
C ALA A 182 15.14 13.57 -0.49
N LEU A 183 14.48 13.11 -1.56
CA LEU A 183 13.10 13.51 -1.86
C LEU A 183 12.11 12.96 -0.81
N LEU A 184 12.33 11.71 -0.37
CA LEU A 184 11.47 11.04 0.60
C LEU A 184 11.62 11.63 2.00
N THR A 185 12.85 11.94 2.42
CA THR A 185 13.18 12.65 3.67
C THR A 185 12.72 14.11 3.64
N GLU A 186 12.67 14.77 2.47
CA GLU A 186 12.03 16.09 2.37
C GLU A 186 10.51 16.01 2.51
N TYR A 187 9.87 14.92 2.07
CA TYR A 187 8.43 14.75 2.12
C TYR A 187 7.90 14.27 3.49
N ALA A 188 8.49 13.21 4.06
CA ALA A 188 8.23 12.82 5.43
C ALA A 188 9.06 13.72 6.34
N THR A 189 8.42 14.61 7.09
CA THR A 189 9.12 15.67 7.81
C THR A 189 9.86 15.20 9.06
N SER A 190 9.70 13.93 9.47
CA SER A 190 10.14 13.45 10.77
C SER A 190 10.24 11.91 10.90
N PRO A 191 11.14 11.38 11.74
CA PRO A 191 11.34 9.93 11.93
C PRO A 191 10.08 9.12 12.28
N TRP A 192 9.24 9.64 13.18
CA TRP A 192 8.02 8.95 13.59
C TRP A 192 6.97 8.90 12.48
N GLU A 193 6.96 9.87 11.56
CA GLU A 193 6.08 9.84 10.40
C GLU A 193 6.57 8.84 9.35
N VAL A 194 7.89 8.63 9.25
CA VAL A 194 8.46 7.53 8.44
C VAL A 194 8.02 6.20 9.03
N GLU A 195 8.07 6.07 10.35
CA GLU A 195 7.62 4.85 11.02
C GLU A 195 6.12 4.59 10.88
N GLU A 196 5.28 5.64 10.88
CA GLU A 196 3.85 5.54 10.53
C GLU A 196 3.66 4.93 9.14
N VAL A 197 4.41 5.39 8.14
CA VAL A 197 4.39 4.80 6.79
C VAL A 197 4.86 3.35 6.80
N MET A 198 5.90 3.01 7.57
CA MET A 198 6.40 1.65 7.66
C MET A 198 5.42 0.69 8.34
N CYS A 199 4.63 1.16 9.30
CA CYS A 199 3.52 0.38 9.87
C CYS A 199 2.46 0.07 8.80
N VAL A 200 2.10 1.06 7.97
CA VAL A 200 1.18 0.86 6.83
C VAL A 200 1.78 -0.12 5.80
N HIS A 201 3.06 0.04 5.46
CA HIS A 201 3.76 -0.86 4.54
C HIS A 201 3.69 -2.31 5.01
N GLN A 202 4.05 -2.56 6.27
CA GLN A 202 4.00 -3.90 6.84
C GLN A 202 2.59 -4.50 6.77
N TYR A 203 1.56 -3.72 7.15
CA TYR A 203 0.18 -4.16 7.04
C TYR A 203 -0.21 -4.49 5.58
N VAL A 204 0.17 -3.66 4.62
CA VAL A 204 -0.12 -3.91 3.20
C VAL A 204 0.56 -5.20 2.71
N ILE A 205 1.83 -5.41 3.09
CA ILE A 205 2.59 -6.62 2.75
C ILE A 205 1.93 -7.85 3.37
N GLU A 206 1.55 -7.81 4.65
CA GLU A 206 0.84 -8.91 5.32
C GLU A 206 -0.49 -9.23 4.62
N ARG A 207 -1.30 -8.22 4.25
CA ARG A 207 -2.55 -8.41 3.50
C ARG A 207 -2.32 -9.00 2.12
N LEU A 208 -1.27 -8.58 1.45
CA LEU A 208 -0.93 -9.08 0.13
C LEU A 208 -0.44 -10.53 0.21
N GLU A 209 0.36 -10.88 1.23
CA GLU A 209 0.77 -12.26 1.49
C GLU A 209 -0.44 -13.17 1.74
N GLU A 210 -1.46 -12.71 2.50
CA GLU A 210 -2.73 -13.45 2.67
C GLU A 210 -3.42 -13.73 1.33
N VAL A 211 -3.46 -12.75 0.43
CA VAL A 211 -4.06 -12.94 -0.91
C VAL A 211 -3.24 -13.90 -1.75
N LEU A 212 -1.91 -13.75 -1.75
CA LEU A 212 -1.03 -14.66 -2.50
C LEU A 212 -1.11 -16.09 -1.97
N ASP A 213 -1.31 -16.30 -0.66
CA ASP A 213 -1.54 -17.63 -0.09
C ASP A 213 -2.87 -18.25 -0.56
N GLN A 214 -3.92 -17.44 -0.68
CA GLN A 214 -5.20 -17.89 -1.24
C GLN A 214 -5.05 -18.26 -2.70
N VAL A 215 -4.38 -17.41 -3.50
CA VAL A 215 -4.12 -17.66 -4.92
C VAL A 215 -3.28 -18.93 -5.11
N GLU A 216 -2.27 -19.14 -4.27
CA GLU A 216 -1.45 -20.37 -4.25
C GLU A 216 -2.30 -21.62 -3.97
N THR A 217 -3.17 -21.55 -2.96
CA THR A 217 -4.05 -22.65 -2.56
C THR A 217 -5.07 -22.97 -3.66
N GLU A 218 -5.70 -21.96 -4.25
CA GLU A 218 -6.67 -22.11 -5.32
C GLU A 218 -6.05 -22.70 -6.59
N TYR A 219 -4.81 -22.36 -6.89
CA TYR A 219 -4.06 -22.97 -7.99
C TYR A 219 -3.83 -24.47 -7.72
N ILE A 220 -3.35 -24.85 -6.52
CA ILE A 220 -3.17 -26.26 -6.15
C ILE A 220 -4.49 -27.03 -6.26
N GLU A 221 -5.59 -26.50 -5.71
CA GLU A 221 -6.93 -27.10 -5.80
C GLU A 221 -7.36 -27.33 -7.25
N SER A 222 -7.12 -26.34 -8.12
CA SER A 222 -7.43 -26.44 -9.55
C SER A 222 -6.64 -27.56 -10.24
N VAL A 223 -5.34 -27.68 -9.94
CA VAL A 223 -4.48 -28.73 -10.52
C VAL A 223 -4.88 -30.12 -10.04
N VAL A 224 -5.22 -30.25 -8.75
CA VAL A 224 -5.71 -31.51 -8.16
C VAL A 224 -7.01 -31.94 -8.83
N ALA A 225 -7.97 -31.02 -8.95
CA ALA A 225 -9.28 -31.30 -9.55
C ALA A 225 -9.16 -31.72 -11.02
N SER A 226 -8.33 -31.03 -11.80
CA SER A 226 -8.06 -31.39 -13.21
C SER A 226 -7.44 -32.78 -13.33
N THR A 227 -6.47 -33.12 -12.47
CA THR A 227 -5.83 -34.44 -12.45
C THR A 227 -6.81 -35.56 -12.08
N GLN A 228 -7.74 -35.31 -11.16
CA GLN A 228 -8.76 -36.28 -10.78
C GLN A 228 -9.82 -36.47 -11.87
N ALA A 229 -10.17 -35.40 -12.59
CA ALA A 229 -11.11 -35.45 -13.70
C ALA A 229 -10.56 -36.27 -14.88
N THR A 230 -9.28 -36.10 -15.24
CA THR A 230 -8.64 -36.89 -16.30
C THR A 230 -8.53 -38.37 -15.93
N ALA A 231 -8.17 -38.68 -14.68
CA ALA A 231 -8.12 -40.07 -14.19
C ALA A 231 -9.49 -40.77 -14.25
N SER A 232 -10.59 -40.02 -14.05
CA SER A 232 -11.95 -40.57 -14.07
C SER A 232 -12.49 -40.89 -15.47
N LEU A 233 -11.95 -40.25 -16.51
CA LEU A 233 -12.39 -40.43 -17.89
C LEU A 233 -11.80 -41.69 -18.56
N GLY A 234 -10.98 -42.47 -17.86
CA GLY A 234 -10.41 -43.72 -18.38
C GLY A 234 -9.48 -43.51 -19.57
N GLY A 235 -8.97 -42.29 -19.77
CA GLY A 235 -7.86 -42.05 -20.68
C GLY A 235 -6.67 -42.90 -20.26
N ASP A 236 -5.99 -43.50 -21.22
CA ASP A 236 -4.81 -44.32 -20.96
C ASP A 236 -3.82 -43.49 -20.12
N PRO A 237 -3.47 -43.91 -18.89
CA PRO A 237 -2.60 -43.14 -18.01
C PRO A 237 -1.22 -42.82 -18.64
N ASP A 238 -0.80 -43.54 -19.68
CA ASP A 238 0.42 -43.23 -20.43
C ASP A 238 0.26 -42.11 -21.48
N GLU A 239 -0.95 -41.76 -21.94
CA GLU A 239 -1.15 -40.66 -22.90
C GLU A 239 -1.33 -39.28 -22.23
N THR A 240 -1.93 -39.23 -21.04
CA THR A 240 -2.01 -37.99 -20.22
C THR A 240 -0.79 -37.79 -19.32
N ARG A 241 0.19 -38.70 -19.38
CA ARG A 241 1.45 -38.58 -18.66
C ARG A 241 2.20 -37.38 -19.24
N TRP A 242 2.31 -36.32 -18.45
CA TRP A 242 3.02 -35.07 -18.77
C TRP A 242 4.44 -35.36 -19.29
N HIS A 243 4.57 -35.67 -20.57
CA HIS A 243 5.83 -35.94 -21.22
C HIS A 243 6.56 -34.61 -21.39
N SER A 244 7.26 -34.24 -20.33
CA SER A 244 8.43 -33.37 -20.34
C SER A 244 9.58 -34.06 -21.07
N LYS A 245 9.35 -34.64 -22.26
CA LYS A 245 10.45 -35.09 -23.10
C LYS A 245 11.08 -33.84 -23.70
N GLY A 246 12.20 -33.43 -23.09
CA GLY A 246 13.10 -32.45 -23.65
C GLY A 246 13.51 -32.89 -25.05
N VAL A 247 12.86 -32.30 -26.05
CA VAL A 247 13.35 -32.29 -27.41
C VAL A 247 14.40 -31.19 -27.45
N ALA A 248 15.67 -31.59 -27.40
CA ALA A 248 16.77 -30.72 -27.76
C ALA A 248 16.70 -30.46 -29.26
N THR A 249 15.90 -29.47 -29.68
CA THR A 249 16.00 -28.88 -31.02
C THR A 249 16.56 -27.49 -30.91
N SER A 250 17.83 -27.41 -31.26
CA SER A 250 18.46 -26.23 -31.82
C SER A 250 17.58 -25.61 -32.90
N SER A 251 17.53 -24.28 -32.90
CA SER A 251 17.04 -23.39 -33.96
C SER A 251 15.51 -23.25 -34.10
N ARG A 252 15.05 -22.03 -33.79
CA ARG A 252 14.00 -21.25 -34.48
C ARG A 252 13.21 -22.06 -35.52
N ASP A 253 12.07 -22.59 -35.11
CA ASP A 253 10.80 -22.57 -35.84
C ASP A 253 9.75 -23.25 -34.93
N HIS A 254 8.74 -22.48 -34.52
CA HIS A 254 7.64 -22.94 -33.66
C HIS A 254 6.69 -23.86 -34.45
N PRO A 255 6.41 -25.10 -34.00
CA PRO A 255 5.23 -25.84 -34.38
C PRO A 255 4.18 -25.71 -33.28
N SER A 256 3.26 -24.77 -33.47
CA SER A 256 1.98 -24.71 -32.79
C SER A 256 1.06 -25.79 -33.38
N HIS A 257 0.89 -26.92 -32.69
CA HIS A 257 -0.29 -27.77 -32.79
C HIS A 257 -0.11 -28.95 -31.85
N PHE A 258 -0.65 -28.89 -30.63
CA PHE A 258 -1.15 -30.06 -29.89
C PHE A 258 -1.96 -29.61 -28.65
N TYR A 259 -3.26 -29.96 -28.65
CA TYR A 259 -4.33 -29.89 -27.63
C TYR A 259 -4.43 -28.71 -26.65
N GLU A 260 -5.19 -27.70 -27.09
CA GLU A 260 -5.99 -26.77 -26.28
C GLU A 260 -6.89 -27.54 -25.29
N THR A 261 -6.40 -27.70 -24.06
CA THR A 261 -7.27 -27.87 -22.88
C THR A 261 -6.95 -26.71 -21.94
N ASP A 262 -7.95 -26.22 -21.20
CA ASP A 262 -8.01 -24.92 -20.48
C ASP A 262 -6.84 -24.56 -19.50
N ILE A 263 -5.77 -25.35 -19.47
CA ILE A 263 -4.58 -25.20 -18.62
C ILE A 263 -3.50 -24.31 -19.28
N GLU A 264 -3.44 -24.17 -20.61
CA GLU A 264 -2.46 -23.28 -21.27
C GLU A 264 -2.66 -21.79 -20.94
N HIS A 265 -3.85 -21.39 -20.50
CA HIS A 265 -4.10 -20.00 -20.06
C HIS A 265 -3.66 -19.72 -18.62
N ASP A 266 -2.99 -20.66 -17.95
CA ASP A 266 -2.44 -20.49 -16.60
C ASP A 266 -0.90 -20.68 -16.55
N GLU A 267 -0.22 -20.59 -17.71
CA GLU A 267 1.26 -20.61 -17.76
C GLU A 267 1.89 -19.46 -16.94
N ASP A 268 1.24 -18.31 -16.90
CA ASP A 268 1.73 -17.16 -16.14
C ASP A 268 1.68 -17.41 -14.62
N ALA A 269 0.60 -18.02 -14.09
CA ALA A 269 0.54 -18.38 -12.67
C ALA A 269 1.50 -19.54 -12.34
N ARG A 270 1.71 -20.45 -13.29
CA ARG A 270 2.68 -21.56 -13.14
C ARG A 270 4.10 -21.03 -12.92
N SER A 271 4.49 -19.97 -13.62
CA SER A 271 5.80 -19.33 -13.41
C SER A 271 5.92 -18.71 -12.01
N PHE A 272 4.86 -18.08 -11.51
CA PHE A 272 4.88 -17.32 -10.26
C PHE A 272 5.04 -18.16 -8.99
N PHE A 273 4.50 -19.38 -8.96
CA PHE A 273 4.42 -20.21 -7.74
C PHE A 273 5.41 -21.39 -7.68
N TRP A 274 6.28 -21.55 -8.68
CA TRP A 274 7.22 -22.66 -8.77
C TRP A 274 8.46 -22.53 -7.87
N THR A 275 9.19 -23.64 -7.68
CA THR A 275 10.24 -23.75 -6.65
C THR A 275 11.41 -22.77 -6.84
N SER A 276 11.79 -22.47 -8.08
CA SER A 276 12.81 -21.46 -8.39
C SER A 276 12.36 -20.05 -7.97
N GLU A 277 11.06 -19.79 -7.95
CA GLU A 277 10.45 -18.48 -7.78
C GLU A 277 9.95 -18.18 -6.36
N LYS A 278 9.83 -19.18 -5.48
CA LYS A 278 9.34 -18.95 -4.11
C LYS A 278 10.22 -17.97 -3.31
N ARG A 279 11.54 -17.97 -3.56
CA ARG A 279 12.46 -16.98 -2.97
C ARG A 279 12.23 -15.57 -3.50
N TYR A 280 11.76 -15.43 -4.73
CA TYR A 280 11.42 -14.15 -5.36
C TYR A 280 10.01 -13.66 -5.00
N GLN A 281 9.19 -14.47 -4.33
CA GLN A 281 7.86 -14.02 -3.87
C GLN A 281 7.93 -12.80 -2.95
N ILE A 282 8.96 -12.66 -2.12
CA ILE A 282 9.14 -11.46 -1.30
C ILE A 282 9.28 -10.22 -2.18
N LEU A 283 10.08 -10.31 -3.25
CA LEU A 283 10.28 -9.20 -4.20
C LEU A 283 9.02 -8.95 -5.03
N ASN A 284 8.28 -10.00 -5.39
CA ASN A 284 6.99 -9.86 -6.07
C ASN A 284 5.94 -9.20 -5.16
N THR A 285 5.88 -9.53 -3.87
CA THR A 285 4.98 -8.90 -2.91
C THR A 285 5.30 -7.41 -2.78
N GLU A 286 6.58 -7.08 -2.62
CA GLU A 286 7.03 -5.69 -2.60
C GLU A 286 6.71 -4.97 -3.92
N TYR A 287 6.91 -5.63 -5.07
CA TYR A 287 6.56 -5.11 -6.40
C TYR A 287 5.07 -4.82 -6.55
N LEU A 288 4.21 -5.77 -6.21
CA LEU A 288 2.76 -5.61 -6.24
C LEU A 288 2.28 -4.48 -5.31
N SER A 289 2.97 -4.25 -4.18
CA SER A 289 2.66 -3.15 -3.27
C SER A 289 2.87 -1.76 -3.91
N THR A 290 3.81 -1.65 -4.87
CA THR A 290 4.11 -0.39 -5.58
C THR A 290 3.00 0.07 -6.52
N PHE A 291 2.08 -0.82 -6.90
CA PHE A 291 0.93 -0.45 -7.72
C PHE A 291 -0.08 0.41 -6.96
N GLY A 292 0.06 0.54 -5.65
CA GLY A 292 -0.65 1.49 -4.82
C GLY A 292 -2.04 1.05 -4.37
N LEU A 293 -2.63 1.82 -3.46
CA LEU A 293 -3.82 1.43 -2.69
C LEU A 293 -5.04 1.15 -3.58
N ARG A 294 -5.21 1.85 -4.71
CA ARG A 294 -6.33 1.58 -5.64
C ARG A 294 -6.25 0.19 -6.26
N PHE A 295 -5.06 -0.21 -6.70
CA PHE A 295 -4.83 -1.54 -7.24
C PHE A 295 -5.04 -2.59 -6.15
N LEU A 296 -4.45 -2.38 -4.99
CA LEU A 296 -4.53 -3.29 -3.85
C LEU A 296 -5.98 -3.46 -3.36
N ARG A 297 -6.76 -2.38 -3.27
CA ARG A 297 -8.19 -2.45 -2.94
C ARG A 297 -8.95 -3.35 -3.91
N ARG A 298 -8.72 -3.18 -5.22
CA ARG A 298 -9.33 -4.04 -6.24
C ARG A 298 -8.91 -5.49 -6.00
N LEU A 299 -7.61 -5.74 -5.86
CA LEU A 299 -7.07 -7.08 -5.65
C LEU A 299 -7.68 -7.78 -4.41
N PHE A 300 -7.81 -7.05 -3.29
CA PHE A 300 -8.31 -7.58 -2.02
C PHE A 300 -9.81 -7.89 -2.03
N HIS A 301 -10.58 -7.24 -2.90
CA HIS A 301 -12.04 -7.42 -3.00
C HIS A 301 -12.46 -8.30 -4.19
N LEU A 302 -11.52 -8.79 -5.01
CA LEU A 302 -11.84 -9.70 -6.11
C LEU A 302 -12.27 -11.06 -5.56
N THR A 303 -13.53 -11.41 -5.82
CA THR A 303 -14.13 -12.72 -5.51
C THR A 303 -13.89 -13.75 -6.59
N ASP A 304 -13.68 -13.32 -7.84
CA ASP A 304 -13.40 -14.23 -8.95
C ASP A 304 -11.95 -14.73 -8.89
N LYS A 305 -11.80 -16.02 -8.58
CA LYS A 305 -10.51 -16.71 -8.44
C LYS A 305 -9.65 -16.61 -9.70
N ARG A 306 -10.27 -16.71 -10.89
CA ARG A 306 -9.55 -16.68 -12.17
C ARG A 306 -8.99 -15.29 -12.45
N THR A 307 -9.82 -14.25 -12.36
CA THR A 307 -9.40 -12.85 -12.54
C THR A 307 -8.31 -12.46 -11.53
N ARG A 308 -8.43 -12.92 -10.27
CA ARG A 308 -7.41 -12.63 -9.25
C ARG A 308 -6.07 -13.28 -9.57
N ARG A 309 -6.06 -14.55 -10.00
CA ARG A 309 -4.84 -15.24 -10.48
C ARG A 309 -4.20 -14.50 -11.65
N ALA A 310 -4.99 -14.16 -12.67
CA ALA A 310 -4.51 -13.44 -13.85
C ALA A 310 -3.87 -12.09 -13.46
N ILE A 311 -4.52 -11.30 -12.61
CA ILE A 311 -3.96 -10.01 -12.17
C ILE A 311 -2.64 -10.19 -11.41
N VAL A 312 -2.53 -11.17 -10.52
CA VAL A 312 -1.27 -11.43 -9.81
C VAL A 312 -0.16 -11.84 -10.78
N ALA A 313 -0.47 -12.72 -11.73
CA ALA A 313 0.50 -13.25 -12.68
C ALA A 313 0.97 -12.17 -13.68
N GLU A 314 0.03 -11.40 -14.26
CA GLU A 314 0.29 -10.29 -15.19
C GLU A 314 1.10 -9.14 -14.57
N ASN A 315 1.07 -9.01 -13.23
CA ASN A 315 1.75 -7.94 -12.50
C ASN A 315 2.89 -8.48 -11.62
N SER A 316 3.48 -9.60 -12.02
CA SER A 316 4.69 -10.14 -11.40
C SER A 316 5.94 -9.40 -11.91
N GLY A 317 6.92 -9.19 -11.03
CA GLY A 317 8.09 -8.39 -11.36
C GLY A 317 9.08 -8.32 -10.21
N LEU A 318 10.34 -8.06 -10.56
CA LEU A 318 11.41 -7.91 -9.58
C LEU A 318 11.63 -6.44 -9.26
N LEU A 319 11.40 -6.10 -8.00
CA LEU A 319 11.73 -4.80 -7.46
C LEU A 319 13.24 -4.74 -7.17
N ALA A 320 13.92 -3.71 -7.67
CA ALA A 320 15.34 -3.49 -7.40
C ALA A 320 15.62 -2.92 -5.99
N CYS A 321 14.63 -2.29 -5.36
CA CYS A 321 14.77 -1.58 -4.08
C CYS A 321 13.43 -1.53 -3.36
N THR A 322 13.34 -2.04 -2.12
CA THR A 322 12.11 -2.00 -1.33
C THR A 322 11.84 -0.60 -0.75
N LEU A 323 10.61 -0.36 -0.29
CA LEU A 323 10.32 0.89 0.43
C LEU A 323 11.19 1.03 1.68
N ALA A 324 11.46 -0.08 2.39
CA ALA A 324 12.35 -0.10 3.53
C ALA A 324 13.77 0.36 3.14
N ASP A 325 14.31 -0.18 2.05
CA ASP A 325 15.65 0.19 1.54
C ASP A 325 15.72 1.68 1.17
N ALA A 326 14.65 2.20 0.56
CA ALA A 326 14.57 3.61 0.16
C ALA A 326 14.47 4.58 1.35
N LEU A 327 13.97 4.10 2.49
CA LEU A 327 13.78 4.89 3.72
C LEU A 327 14.90 4.67 4.74
N LEU A 328 15.91 3.84 4.44
CA LEU A 328 16.99 3.57 5.37
C LEU A 328 17.80 4.86 5.71
N PRO A 329 18.00 5.16 7.01
CA PRO A 329 18.62 6.40 7.51
C PRO A 329 20.03 6.69 7.01
N SER A 330 20.76 5.69 6.52
CA SER A 330 22.14 5.82 6.03
C SER A 330 22.30 6.80 4.86
N VAL A 331 21.20 7.27 4.26
CA VAL A 331 21.24 8.16 3.11
C VAL A 331 20.88 9.62 3.44
N ASN A 332 20.19 9.94 4.57
CA ASN A 332 19.94 11.34 4.95
C ASN A 332 19.36 11.50 6.38
N PRO A 333 20.14 11.84 7.43
CA PRO A 333 19.57 12.13 8.75
C PRO A 333 18.76 13.43 8.71
N PHE A 334 17.60 13.44 9.36
CA PHE A 334 16.80 14.66 9.52
C PHE A 334 17.64 15.74 10.23
N LYS A 335 17.60 16.99 9.75
CA LYS A 335 18.42 18.08 10.34
C LYS A 335 18.18 18.26 11.83
N GLN A 336 16.91 18.24 12.25
CA GLN A 336 16.52 18.37 13.65
C GLN A 336 16.99 17.16 14.47
N GLU A 337 16.90 15.96 13.91
CA GLU A 337 17.32 14.75 14.59
C GLU A 337 18.83 14.66 14.72
N LYS A 338 19.59 15.11 13.72
CA LYS A 338 21.04 15.20 13.81
C LYS A 338 21.46 16.08 14.99
N GLN A 339 20.76 17.22 15.18
CA GLN A 339 20.98 18.08 16.33
C GLN A 339 20.56 17.38 17.64
N ASP A 340 19.37 16.78 17.70
CA ASP A 340 18.89 16.07 18.91
C ASP A 340 19.86 14.93 19.29
N LEU A 341 20.38 14.18 18.30
CA LEU A 341 21.38 13.12 18.45
C LEU A 341 22.72 13.65 18.96
N GLU A 342 23.20 14.78 18.41
CA GLU A 342 24.44 15.44 18.84
C GLU A 342 24.32 15.98 20.27
N GLU A 343 23.14 16.49 20.64
CA GLU A 343 22.87 17.00 22.00
C GLU A 343 22.64 15.87 23.02
N GLY A 344 22.21 14.68 22.57
CA GLY A 344 21.96 13.52 23.43
C GLY A 344 20.85 13.73 24.46
N LYS A 345 19.99 14.73 24.26
CA LYS A 345 18.92 15.07 25.20
C LYS A 345 17.77 14.06 25.08
N PRO A 346 17.20 13.61 26.21
CA PRO A 346 15.95 12.88 26.19
C PRO A 346 14.86 13.66 25.46
N LEU A 347 14.03 12.93 24.74
CA LEU A 347 12.87 13.45 24.04
C LEU A 347 11.68 13.52 24.98
N ASP A 348 11.00 14.66 25.00
CA ASP A 348 9.81 14.85 25.83
C ASP A 348 8.51 14.48 25.11
N PHE A 349 7.54 14.01 25.88
CA PHE A 349 6.18 13.80 25.38
C PHE A 349 5.38 15.11 25.46
N GLU A 350 5.09 15.69 24.29
CA GLU A 350 4.36 16.97 24.15
C GLU A 350 2.83 16.80 24.03
N GLY A 351 2.32 15.57 24.15
CA GLY A 351 0.90 15.25 24.01
C GLY A 351 0.56 14.54 22.69
N ASP A 352 -0.70 14.12 22.56
CA ASP A 352 -1.22 13.37 21.40
C ASP A 352 -1.68 14.28 20.26
N ALA A 353 -1.08 15.45 20.10
CA ALA A 353 -1.36 16.26 18.92
C ALA A 353 -0.92 15.48 17.66
N PRO A 354 -1.69 15.55 16.57
CA PRO A 354 -1.43 14.75 15.38
C PRO A 354 -0.07 15.05 14.71
N ASP A 355 0.42 16.28 14.83
CA ASP A 355 1.70 16.75 14.30
C ASP A 355 2.89 16.46 15.23
N LYS A 356 2.65 15.81 16.38
CA LYS A 356 3.67 15.49 17.38
C LYS A 356 3.96 13.99 17.44
N ARG A 357 5.11 13.63 18.03
CA ARG A 357 5.47 12.25 18.37
C ARG A 357 4.44 11.72 19.38
N ASN A 358 3.89 10.52 19.16
CA ASN A 358 3.08 9.92 20.21
C ASN A 358 3.96 9.27 21.29
N LEU A 359 3.33 8.90 22.39
CA LEU A 359 4.01 8.23 23.50
C LEU A 359 4.57 6.86 23.12
N GLY A 360 3.92 6.14 22.19
CA GLY A 360 4.39 4.85 21.69
C GLY A 360 5.75 4.95 21.00
N TRP A 361 5.93 5.92 20.10
CA TRP A 361 7.21 6.19 19.44
C TRP A 361 8.33 6.47 20.43
N LEU A 362 8.05 7.32 21.43
CA LEU A 362 9.02 7.68 22.47
C LEU A 362 9.39 6.46 23.32
N TRP A 363 8.40 5.69 23.75
CA TRP A 363 8.62 4.47 24.54
C TRP A 363 9.46 3.45 23.79
N ALA A 364 9.16 3.17 22.51
CA ALA A 364 9.90 2.20 21.70
C ALA A 364 11.38 2.59 21.55
N ASN A 365 11.67 3.89 21.52
CA ASN A 365 13.01 4.44 21.37
C ASN A 365 13.65 4.88 22.70
N GLN A 366 13.09 4.45 23.85
CA GLN A 366 13.60 4.77 25.18
C GLN A 366 13.77 6.28 25.42
N TYR A 367 12.91 7.10 24.81
CA TYR A 367 12.96 8.56 24.86
C TYR A 367 14.29 9.13 24.35
N LEU A 368 15.00 8.41 23.49
CA LEU A 368 16.24 8.86 22.86
C LEU A 368 16.02 9.12 21.36
N PRO A 369 16.72 10.10 20.79
CA PRO A 369 16.83 10.24 19.34
C PRO A 369 17.40 8.96 18.72
N THR A 370 16.94 8.55 17.53
CA THR A 370 17.29 7.25 16.96
C THR A 370 17.50 7.34 15.45
N PRO A 371 18.73 7.13 14.95
CA PRO A 371 18.96 7.11 13.51
C PRO A 371 18.49 5.79 12.87
N TYR A 372 17.56 5.05 13.50
CA TYR A 372 17.11 3.72 13.10
C TYR A 372 15.60 3.67 12.88
N TYR A 373 14.99 4.77 12.42
CA TYR A 373 13.63 4.71 11.88
C TYR A 373 13.59 3.80 10.63
N ALA A 374 12.44 3.17 10.37
CA ALA A 374 12.29 2.16 9.31
C ALA A 374 13.16 0.89 9.47
N SER A 375 13.78 0.67 10.63
CA SER A 375 14.60 -0.53 10.87
C SER A 375 13.77 -1.81 10.79
N PRO A 376 14.22 -2.88 10.12
CA PRO A 376 13.53 -4.16 10.11
C PRO A 376 13.28 -4.75 11.50
N CYS A 377 14.07 -4.36 12.52
CA CYS A 377 13.91 -4.88 13.88
C CYS A 377 12.61 -4.45 14.57
N ASP A 378 11.96 -3.39 14.10
CA ASP A 378 10.72 -2.89 14.74
C ASP A 378 9.46 -3.61 14.25
N PHE A 379 9.62 -4.74 13.54
CA PHE A 379 8.52 -5.54 12.99
C PHE A 379 7.43 -5.84 14.02
N ASP A 380 7.82 -6.26 15.23
CA ASP A 380 6.87 -6.57 16.30
C ASP A 380 6.09 -5.33 16.71
N PHE A 381 6.75 -4.17 16.80
CA PHE A 381 6.09 -2.91 17.15
C PHE A 381 5.12 -2.43 16.07
N ARG A 382 5.51 -2.56 14.80
CA ARG A 382 4.67 -2.20 13.66
C ARG A 382 3.43 -3.07 13.54
N SER A 383 3.54 -4.36 13.91
CA SER A 383 2.42 -5.31 13.83
C SER A 383 1.22 -4.89 14.70
N TRP A 384 1.46 -4.09 15.74
CA TRP A 384 0.41 -3.52 16.59
C TRP A 384 0.15 -2.03 16.37
N GLY A 385 0.88 -1.35 15.48
CA GLY A 385 0.61 0.04 15.13
C GLY A 385 0.97 1.08 16.20
N TYR A 386 2.02 0.82 16.99
CA TYR A 386 2.40 1.61 18.16
C TYR A 386 2.50 3.13 17.98
N VAL A 387 2.80 3.61 16.78
CA VAL A 387 2.92 5.03 16.43
C VAL A 387 1.58 5.74 16.15
N PHE A 388 0.50 4.97 16.01
CA PHE A 388 -0.83 5.52 15.73
C PHE A 388 -1.62 5.85 16.99
N TRP A 389 -1.36 5.14 18.08
CA TRP A 389 -2.22 5.16 19.25
C TRP A 389 -1.96 6.35 20.16
N ASP A 390 -3.04 6.91 20.69
CA ASP A 390 -2.96 7.95 21.71
C ASP A 390 -2.56 7.38 23.08
N ARG A 391 -2.15 8.27 23.98
CA ARG A 391 -1.76 7.89 25.33
C ARG A 391 -2.85 7.10 26.07
N PRO A 392 -4.14 7.50 26.08
CA PRO A 392 -5.19 6.72 26.71
C PRO A 392 -5.27 5.27 26.23
N ARG A 393 -5.17 5.01 24.92
CA ARG A 393 -5.16 3.63 24.39
C ARG A 393 -3.90 2.88 24.82
N LEU A 394 -2.73 3.51 24.76
CA LEU A 394 -1.48 2.88 25.17
C LEU A 394 -1.45 2.52 26.65
N GLU A 395 -2.05 3.35 27.51
CA GLU A 395 -2.25 3.09 28.93
C GLU A 395 -3.25 1.94 29.15
N TYR A 396 -4.34 1.89 28.38
CA TYR A 396 -5.31 0.80 28.39
C TYR A 396 -4.68 -0.55 28.03
N LEU A 397 -3.84 -0.57 26.99
CA LEU A 397 -3.09 -1.77 26.55
C LEU A 397 -1.97 -2.16 27.51
N ASN A 398 -1.69 -1.35 28.54
CA ASN A 398 -0.67 -1.58 29.55
C ASN A 398 0.77 -1.70 28.99
N VAL A 399 1.03 -1.14 27.80
CA VAL A 399 2.32 -1.29 27.10
C VAL A 399 3.41 -0.42 27.72
N ILE A 400 3.07 0.77 28.22
CA ILE A 400 4.07 1.78 28.64
C ILE A 400 4.59 1.52 30.06
N LYS A 401 4.00 0.59 30.84
CA LYS A 401 4.39 0.40 32.26
C LYS A 401 5.71 -0.33 32.44
N GLU A 402 6.13 -1.11 31.46
CA GLU A 402 7.42 -1.79 31.48
C GLU A 402 8.44 -1.03 30.63
N PRO A 403 9.72 -1.02 31.03
CA PRO A 403 10.77 -0.53 30.14
C PRO A 403 10.67 -1.28 28.82
N CYS A 404 10.68 -0.56 27.71
CA CYS A 404 10.62 -1.16 26.39
C CYS A 404 11.67 -2.27 26.32
N PRO A 405 11.28 -3.53 26.07
CA PRO A 405 12.23 -4.63 25.96
C PRO A 405 13.23 -4.24 24.88
N ARG A 406 14.53 -4.28 25.21
CA ARG A 406 15.58 -3.96 24.23
C ARG A 406 15.41 -4.93 23.07
N VAL A 407 14.89 -4.43 21.96
CA VAL A 407 14.88 -5.18 20.71
C VAL A 407 16.33 -5.40 20.36
N ASP A 408 16.73 -6.67 20.33
CA ASP A 408 18.03 -7.03 19.80
C ASP A 408 18.02 -6.66 18.31
N ARG A 409 18.63 -5.52 17.99
CA ARG A 409 18.69 -5.00 16.61
C ARG A 409 19.50 -5.90 15.68
N ASN A 410 20.28 -6.84 16.23
CA ASN A 410 20.98 -7.85 15.46
C ASN A 410 20.10 -9.07 15.18
N ARG A 411 18.98 -9.21 15.88
CA ARG A 411 18.03 -10.30 15.65
C ARG A 411 17.27 -9.97 14.37
N SER A 412 17.42 -10.84 13.37
CA SER A 412 16.54 -10.82 12.21
C SER A 412 15.10 -10.94 12.72
N PRO A 413 14.18 -10.05 12.30
CA PRO A 413 12.80 -10.13 12.74
C PRO A 413 12.27 -11.55 12.53
N GLN A 414 11.45 -12.04 13.45
CA GLN A 414 10.70 -13.28 13.26
C GLN A 414 9.57 -13.05 12.22
N LYS A 415 9.95 -12.54 11.04
CA LYS A 415 9.04 -12.45 9.91
C LYS A 415 8.70 -13.89 9.53
N ARG A 416 7.44 -14.12 9.20
CA ARG A 416 7.04 -15.31 8.45
C ARG A 416 7.89 -15.33 7.18
N ASP A 417 8.92 -16.18 7.16
CA ASP A 417 9.79 -16.30 6.00
C ASP A 417 9.07 -17.16 4.97
N ARG A 418 8.15 -16.53 4.22
CA ARG A 418 7.39 -17.17 3.15
C ARG A 418 8.32 -17.87 2.14
N GLY A 419 9.54 -17.36 1.97
CA GLY A 419 10.56 -17.97 1.12
C GLY A 419 11.08 -19.33 1.62
N ARG A 420 10.83 -19.69 2.89
CA ARG A 420 11.12 -21.02 3.46
C ARG A 420 9.94 -21.96 3.46
N GLU A 421 8.74 -21.49 3.14
CA GLU A 421 7.58 -22.37 3.05
C GLU A 421 7.66 -23.24 1.79
N LYS A 422 7.07 -24.44 1.85
CA LYS A 422 6.99 -25.34 0.69
C LYS A 422 6.33 -24.64 -0.48
N SER A 423 6.96 -24.68 -1.65
CA SER A 423 6.44 -24.21 -2.93
C SER A 423 5.23 -25.04 -3.38
N VAL A 424 4.51 -24.53 -4.39
CA VAL A 424 3.43 -25.29 -5.03
C VAL A 424 3.95 -26.59 -5.60
N GLU A 425 5.13 -26.57 -6.21
CA GLU A 425 5.74 -27.77 -6.79
C GLU A 425 6.04 -28.81 -5.70
N GLU A 426 6.65 -28.42 -4.58
CA GLU A 426 6.91 -29.33 -3.46
C GLU A 426 5.60 -29.89 -2.87
N LYS A 427 4.58 -29.03 -2.71
CA LYS A 427 3.25 -29.47 -2.24
C LYS A 427 2.60 -30.48 -3.21
N LEU A 428 2.69 -30.25 -4.52
CA LEU A 428 2.15 -31.15 -5.54
C LEU A 428 2.93 -32.47 -5.63
N ARG A 429 4.25 -32.44 -5.43
CA ARG A 429 5.09 -33.66 -5.34
C ARG A 429 4.69 -34.52 -4.14
N GLU A 430 4.48 -33.90 -2.97
CA GLU A 430 4.01 -34.61 -1.77
C GLU A 430 2.64 -35.26 -1.94
N MET A 431 1.81 -34.71 -2.83
CA MET A 431 0.51 -35.27 -3.21
C MET A 431 0.60 -36.35 -4.31
N ASN A 432 1.80 -36.68 -4.81
CA ASN A 432 2.04 -37.56 -5.95
C ASN A 432 1.32 -37.11 -7.24
N ILE A 433 1.12 -35.80 -7.43
CA ILE A 433 0.47 -35.24 -8.62
C ILE A 433 1.49 -35.01 -9.74
N ILE A 434 2.73 -34.71 -9.39
CA ILE A 434 3.84 -34.54 -10.33
C ILE A 434 5.02 -35.42 -9.93
N GLU A 435 5.69 -36.05 -10.91
CA GLU A 435 6.86 -36.91 -10.68
C GLU A 435 8.08 -36.08 -10.21
N GLU A 436 8.96 -36.71 -9.43
CA GLU A 436 10.27 -36.13 -9.15
C GLU A 436 11.00 -35.91 -10.47
N ARG A 437 11.28 -34.64 -10.81
CA ARG A 437 12.34 -34.37 -11.78
C ARG A 437 13.61 -34.93 -11.18
N THR A 438 14.10 -36.05 -11.71
CA THR A 438 15.50 -36.44 -11.56
C THR A 438 16.30 -35.30 -12.18
N ASP A 439 16.80 -34.41 -11.33
CA ASP A 439 17.54 -33.23 -11.75
C ASP A 439 18.60 -33.64 -12.76
N PHE A 440 18.50 -33.10 -13.99
CA PHE A 440 19.61 -33.10 -14.91
C PHE A 440 20.73 -32.35 -14.19
N GLN A 441 21.75 -33.08 -13.73
CA GLN A 441 23.00 -32.52 -13.26
C GLN A 441 23.58 -31.71 -14.43
N PHE A 442 23.35 -30.40 -14.40
CA PHE A 442 24.09 -29.46 -15.24
C PHE A 442 25.55 -29.50 -14.77
N TYR A 443 26.36 -30.30 -15.48
CA TYR A 443 27.81 -30.29 -15.40
C TYR A 443 28.39 -29.10 -16.18
#